data_AF-A0A848W879-F1
#
_entry.id   AF-A0A848W879-F1
#
_cell.length_a   1.000
_cell.length_b   1.000
_cell.length_c   1.000
_cell.angle_alpha   90.00
_cell.angle_beta   90.00
_cell.angle_gamma   90.00
#
_symmetry.space_group_name_H-M   'P 1'
#
loop_
_entity.id
_entity.type
_entity.pdbx_description
1 polymer ?
#
loop_
_entity_poly.entity_id
_entity_poly.type
_entity_poly.pdbx_seq_one_letter_code
_entity_poly.pdbx_strand_id
1 'polypeptide(L)' 'LYMCLGQDDAADLRAALRTDTDDAALQQAIREAITRKPKGHDFIIDRRLNQPAVGRHMSVTGG' A
#
# COMPACT_ATOMS: atom_id res chain seq x y z
N LEU A 1 -3.88 3.77 0.66
CA LEU A 1 -3.77 2.47 -0.01
C LEU A 1 -2.32 2.07 -0.03
N TYR A 2 -1.95 0.95 0.59
CA TYR A 2 -0.63 0.35 0.41
C TYR A 2 -0.69 -0.63 -0.77
N MET A 3 0.24 -0.53 -1.71
CA MET A 3 0.21 -1.34 -2.94
C MET A 3 0.84 -2.73 -2.76
N CYS A 4 1.69 -2.89 -1.74
CA CYS A 4 2.51 -4.07 -1.54
C CYS A 4 2.78 -4.28 -0.05
N LEU A 5 2.66 -5.52 0.45
CA LEU A 5 2.94 -5.81 1.84
C LEU A 5 4.43 -5.64 2.22
N GLY A 6 5.37 -5.82 1.29
CA GLY A 6 6.81 -5.67 1.54
C GLY A 6 7.40 -4.27 1.31
N GLN A 7 6.59 -3.24 1.04
CA GLN A 7 7.06 -1.85 0.83
C GLN A 7 6.15 -0.88 1.57
N ASP A 8 6.70 0.24 2.05
CA ASP A 8 5.95 1.28 2.79
C ASP A 8 5.31 2.35 1.89
N ASP A 9 5.44 2.22 0.57
CA ASP A 9 4.79 3.12 -0.38
C ASP A 9 3.26 3.04 -0.28
N ALA A 10 2.63 4.22 -0.20
CA ALA A 10 1.18 4.37 -0.13
C ALA A 10 0.66 5.47 -1.04
N ALA A 11 -0.60 5.32 -1.47
CA ALA A 11 -1.40 6.38 -2.10
C ALA A 11 -2.43 6.91 -1.10
N ASP A 12 -2.49 8.24 -0.91
CA ASP A 12 -3.46 8.89 -0.01
C ASP A 12 -4.80 9.10 -0.70
N LEU A 13 -5.65 8.07 -0.66
CA LEU A 13 -7.01 8.15 -1.20
C LEU A 13 -7.93 9.04 -0.37
N ARG A 14 -7.59 9.29 0.91
CA ARG A 14 -8.43 10.11 1.80
C ARG A 14 -8.35 11.57 1.41
N ALA A 15 -7.15 12.05 1.07
CA ALA A 15 -6.97 13.37 0.51
C ALA A 15 -7.72 13.47 -0.83
N ALA A 16 -7.51 12.53 -1.75
CA ALA A 16 -8.16 12.53 -3.06
C ALA A 16 -9.71 12.56 -2.99
N LEU A 17 -10.30 11.79 -2.08
CA LEU A 17 -11.75 11.79 -1.81
C LEU A 17 -12.31 13.11 -1.26
N ARG A 18 -11.45 13.99 -0.73
CA ARG A 18 -11.85 15.26 -0.10
C ARG A 18 -11.54 16.46 -0.97
N THR A 19 -10.72 16.31 -2.00
CA THR A 19 -10.28 17.41 -2.85
C THR A 19 -11.34 17.80 -3.87
N ASP A 20 -12.14 16.85 -4.35
CA ASP A 20 -13.14 17.10 -5.39
C ASP A 20 -14.49 16.47 -5.03
N THR A 21 -15.56 17.02 -5.61
CA THR A 21 -16.93 16.49 -5.51
C THR A 21 -17.18 15.35 -6.49
N ASP A 22 -16.37 15.25 -7.54
CA ASP A 22 -16.39 14.18 -8.54
C ASP A 22 -15.24 13.18 -8.30
N ASP A 23 -15.39 11.96 -8.83
CA ASP A 23 -14.47 10.84 -8.61
C ASP A 23 -13.16 10.97 -9.40
N ALA A 24 -12.96 12.02 -10.20
CA ALA A 24 -11.82 12.17 -11.10
C ALA A 24 -10.46 12.09 -10.38
N ALA A 25 -10.31 12.83 -9.26
CA ALA A 25 -9.09 12.82 -8.46
C ALA A 25 -8.82 11.45 -7.81
N LEU A 26 -9.88 10.77 -7.36
CA LEU A 26 -9.80 9.42 -6.80
C LEU A 26 -9.37 8.40 -7.86
N GLN A 27 -9.98 8.44 -9.04
CA GLN A 27 -9.65 7.56 -10.16
C GLN A 27 -8.19 7.71 -10.59
N GLN A 28 -7.69 8.95 -10.67
CA GLN A 28 -6.30 9.22 -11.01
C GLN A 28 -5.35 8.64 -9.95
N ALA A 29 -5.62 8.89 -8.66
CA ALA A 29 -4.81 8.35 -7.58
C ALA A 29 -4.76 6.81 -7.56
N ILE A 30 -5.87 6.15 -7.91
CA ILE A 30 -5.92 4.68 -8.04
C ILE A 30 -5.08 4.21 -9.22
N ARG A 31 -5.20 4.83 -10.41
CA ARG A 31 -4.40 4.46 -11.58
C ARG A 31 -2.91 4.61 -11.29
N GLU A 32 -2.49 5.70 -10.67
CA GLU A 32 -1.10 5.94 -10.25
C GLU A 32 -0.60 4.97 -9.17
N ALA A 33 -1.48 4.51 -8.29
CA ALA A 33 -1.12 3.47 -7.32
C ALA A 33 -0.89 2.13 -8.04
N ILE A 34 -1.74 1.78 -9.01
CA ILE A 34 -1.63 0.53 -9.77
C ILE A 34 -0.34 0.52 -10.61
N THR A 35 0.04 1.62 -11.26
CA THR A 35 1.27 1.67 -12.08
C THR A 35 2.54 1.47 -11.26
N ARG A 36 2.52 1.88 -9.99
CA ARG A 36 3.64 1.70 -9.05
C ARG A 36 3.61 0.36 -8.32
N LYS A 37 2.54 -0.43 -8.48
CA LYS A 37 2.38 -1.70 -7.77
C LYS A 37 3.49 -2.68 -8.20
N PRO A 38 4.39 -3.11 -7.30
CA PRO A 38 5.37 -4.12 -7.64
C PRO A 38 4.68 -5.46 -7.92
N LYS A 39 5.29 -6.29 -8.78
CA LYS A 39 4.77 -7.63 -9.14
C LYS A 39 4.69 -8.58 -7.93
N GLY A 40 5.54 -8.37 -6.94
CA GLY A 40 5.60 -9.14 -5.69
C GLY A 40 6.57 -8.51 -4.71
N HIS A 41 6.69 -9.12 -3.52
CA HIS A 41 7.70 -8.82 -2.52
C HIS A 41 8.32 -10.14 -2.05
N ASP A 42 9.62 -10.16 -1.83
CA ASP A 42 10.32 -11.32 -1.28
C ASP A 42 10.34 -11.22 0.25
N PHE A 43 9.47 -11.97 0.92
CA PHE A 43 9.58 -12.16 2.35
C PHE A 43 10.62 -13.22 2.65
N ILE A 44 11.74 -12.81 3.25
CA ILE A 44 12.69 -13.75 3.84
C ILE A 44 12.19 -14.08 5.25
N ILE A 45 11.51 -15.22 5.39
CA ILE A 45 11.04 -15.73 6.68
C ILE A 45 12.10 -16.69 7.24
N ASP A 46 13.04 -16.17 8.03
CA ASP A 46 14.01 -17.00 8.76
C ASP A 46 13.40 -17.50 10.07
N ARG A 47 13.29 -18.83 10.22
CA ARG A 47 12.77 -19.47 11.44
C ARG A 47 13.66 -19.27 12.68
N ARG A 48 14.92 -18.86 12.50
CA ARG A 48 15.88 -18.59 13.58
C ARG A 48 15.90 -17.12 13.99
N LEU A 49 15.58 -16.21 13.07
CA LEU A 49 15.44 -14.78 13.34
C LEU A 49 13.97 -14.46 13.55
N ASN A 50 13.55 -14.32 14.82
CA ASN A 50 12.17 -14.04 15.19
C ASN A 50 11.82 -12.55 15.01
N GLN A 51 12.09 -11.99 13.81
CA GLN A 51 11.75 -10.62 13.46
C GLN A 51 10.65 -10.60 12.39
N PRO A 52 9.67 -9.68 12.51
CA PRO A 52 8.62 -9.52 11.50
C PRO A 52 9.23 -9.15 10.14
N ALA A 53 8.74 -9.75 9.07
CA ALA A 53 9.18 -9.42 7.70
C ALA A 53 8.80 -7.99 7.27
N VAL A 54 7.91 -7.32 8.02
CA VAL A 54 7.42 -5.97 7.78
C VAL A 54 7.31 -5.22 9.10
N GLY A 55 7.68 -3.95 9.12
CA GLY A 55 7.64 -3.11 10.34
C GLY A 55 6.24 -2.68 10.80
N ARG A 56 5.20 -3.05 10.05
CA ARG A 56 3.82 -2.64 10.28
C ARG A 56 2.92 -3.84 10.56
N HIS A 57 1.88 -3.62 11.34
CA HIS A 57 0.85 -4.63 11.57
C HIS A 57 -0.07 -4.75 10.34
N MET A 58 -0.46 -5.99 10.01
CA MET A 58 -1.36 -6.29 8.87
C MET A 58 -2.73 -5.60 8.98
N SER A 59 -3.16 -5.24 10.20
CA SER A 59 -4.38 -4.44 10.43
C SER A 59 -4.31 -3.03 9.83
N VAL A 60 -3.11 -2.51 9.54
CA VAL A 60 -2.87 -1.17 9.01
C VAL A 60 -2.89 -1.15 7.48
N THR A 61 -2.70 -2.30 6.82
CA THR A 61 -2.66 -2.40 5.36
C THR A 61 -4.03 -2.50 4.69
N GLY A 62 -5.11 -2.61 5.48
CA GLY A 62 -6.48 -2.57 4.96
C GLY A 62 -7.14 -3.92 4.69
N GLY A 63 -6.70 -5.01 5.34
CA GLY A 63 -7.34 -6.33 5.26
C GLY A 63 -7.00 -7.09 3.99
#